data_AF-A0A016QLK1-F1
#
_entry.id   AF-A0A016QLK1-F1
#
_cell.length_a   1.000
_cell.length_b   1.000
_cell.length_c   1.000
_cell.angle_alpha   90.00
_cell.angle_beta   90.00
_cell.angle_gamma   90.00
#
_symmetry.space_group_name_H-M   'P 1'
#
loop_
_entity.id
_entity.type
_entity.pdbx_description
1 polymer ?
#
loop_
_entity_poly.entity_id
_entity_poly.type
_entity_poly.pdbx_seq_one_letter_code
_entity_poly.pdbx_strand_id
1 'polypeptide(L)'
;MDEHLYKYQTLSELVAGLPENVSGASYISTFRAAVREGVITAVPIGDKFQVGAHTYQDDMVRVTPDFEAWHKRTLQAFELRKARRGVVAHADDVRSGSVDFDEVAAKYRQQLVGRANVKRPKQAKKKGKPKLTLTTPEDQLTAQPAAVADRE
;
A
#
# COMPACT_ATOMS: atom_id res chain seq x y z
N MET A 1 16.11 -37.78 15.99
CA MET A 1 14.76 -37.18 15.87
C MET A 1 14.90 -35.80 16.44
N ASP A 2 15.45 -34.88 15.66
CA ASP A 2 15.61 -33.51 16.10
C ASP A 2 14.23 -32.87 16.16
N GLU A 3 13.74 -32.71 17.39
CA GLU A 3 12.57 -31.92 17.70
C GLU A 3 12.91 -30.46 17.40
N HIS A 4 12.88 -30.09 16.12
CA HIS A 4 12.97 -28.70 15.71
C HIS A 4 11.73 -28.01 16.24
N LEU A 5 11.88 -27.44 17.43
CA LEU A 5 10.91 -26.57 18.05
C LEU A 5 10.78 -25.35 17.14
N TYR A 6 9.85 -25.44 16.18
CA TYR A 6 9.54 -24.34 15.30
C TYR A 6 9.07 -23.17 16.16
N LYS A 7 9.77 -22.05 16.04
CA LYS A 7 9.33 -20.81 16.67
C LYS A 7 8.17 -20.26 15.84
N TYR A 8 7.08 -19.93 16.51
CA TYR A 8 5.92 -19.29 15.91
C TYR A 8 5.84 -17.86 16.40
N GLN A 9 5.37 -16.97 15.53
CA GLN A 9 5.19 -15.56 15.86
C GLN A 9 3.95 -15.02 15.16
N THR A 10 3.20 -14.15 15.81
CA THR A 10 2.03 -13.54 15.18
C THR A 10 2.44 -12.39 14.25
N LEU A 11 1.60 -12.11 13.26
CA LEU A 11 1.77 -10.97 12.39
C LEU A 11 1.64 -9.65 13.18
N SER A 12 0.79 -9.62 14.20
CA SER A 12 0.70 -8.47 15.11
C SER A 12 2.03 -8.18 15.83
N GLU A 13 2.71 -9.20 16.35
CA GLU A 13 4.03 -9.06 16.96
C GLU A 13 5.09 -8.59 15.95
N LEU A 14 5.09 -9.17 14.74
CA LEU A 14 5.99 -8.77 13.67
C LEU A 14 5.79 -7.31 13.28
N VAL A 15 4.54 -6.86 13.18
CA VAL A 15 4.18 -5.48 12.83
C VAL A 15 4.52 -4.51 13.96
N ALA A 16 4.33 -4.91 15.22
CA ALA A 16 4.72 -4.10 16.38
C ALA A 16 6.25 -3.95 16.50
N GLY A 17 7.02 -4.94 16.06
CA GLY A 17 8.47 -4.91 16.01
C GLY A 17 9.07 -4.20 14.78
N LEU A 18 8.24 -3.68 13.86
CA LEU A 18 8.74 -2.96 12.70
C LEU A 18 9.40 -1.63 13.11
N PRO A 19 10.48 -1.23 12.44
CA PRO A 19 11.07 0.06 12.70
C PRO A 19 10.11 1.17 12.22
N GLU A 20 10.09 2.32 12.91
CA GLU A 20 9.10 3.40 12.69
C GLU A 20 9.03 3.91 11.25
N ASN A 21 10.10 3.71 10.47
CA ASN A 21 10.18 4.08 9.07
C ASN A 21 9.46 3.13 8.10
N VAL A 22 8.96 1.99 8.56
CA VAL A 22 8.23 1.01 7.74
C VAL A 22 6.74 1.11 8.03
N SER A 23 5.96 1.39 7.00
CA SER A 23 4.50 1.36 7.11
C SER A 23 4.02 -0.07 7.35
N GLY A 24 3.42 -0.32 8.52
CA GLY A 24 2.85 -1.63 8.86
C GLY A 24 1.87 -2.14 7.79
N ALA A 25 1.04 -1.26 7.21
CA ALA A 25 0.12 -1.64 6.12
C ALA A 25 0.86 -2.13 4.86
N SER A 26 1.97 -1.49 4.51
CA SER A 26 2.80 -1.90 3.35
C SER A 26 3.51 -3.22 3.61
N TYR A 27 4.00 -3.40 4.84
CA TYR A 27 4.61 -4.66 5.28
C TYR A 27 3.60 -5.80 5.23
N ILE A 28 2.40 -5.62 5.79
CA ILE A 28 1.31 -6.61 5.76
C ILE A 28 0.95 -6.98 4.32
N SER A 29 0.86 -6.01 3.41
CA SER A 29 0.59 -6.29 1.99
C SER A 29 1.68 -7.16 1.36
N THR A 30 2.95 -6.92 1.70
CA THR A 30 4.09 -7.67 1.15
C THR A 30 4.17 -9.06 1.77
N PHE A 31 3.90 -9.17 3.07
CA PHE A 31 3.78 -10.42 3.80
C PHE A 31 2.72 -11.33 3.19
N ARG A 32 1.49 -10.82 2.97
CA ARG A 32 0.39 -11.63 2.39
C ARG A 32 0.67 -12.06 0.95
N ALA A 33 1.43 -11.27 0.19
CA ALA A 33 1.90 -11.67 -1.13
C ALA A 33 2.88 -12.85 -1.03
N ALA A 34 3.87 -12.77 -0.13
CA ALA A 34 4.85 -13.83 0.09
C ALA A 34 4.22 -15.13 0.62
N VAL A 35 3.17 -15.05 1.46
CA VAL A 35 2.37 -16.20 1.88
C VAL A 35 1.65 -16.83 0.69
N ARG A 36 1.03 -16.01 -0.19
CA ARG A 36 0.35 -16.50 -1.40
C ARG A 36 1.30 -17.20 -2.37
N GLU A 37 2.53 -16.71 -2.48
CA GLU A 37 3.58 -17.27 -3.32
C GLU A 37 4.23 -18.53 -2.71
N GLY A 38 3.88 -18.90 -1.46
CA GLY A 38 4.45 -20.05 -0.77
C GLY A 38 5.86 -19.82 -0.23
N VAL A 39 6.37 -18.58 -0.27
CA VAL A 39 7.68 -18.19 0.30
C VAL A 39 7.63 -18.23 1.83
N ILE A 40 6.48 -17.91 2.41
CA ILE A 40 6.26 -17.91 3.86
C ILE A 40 5.15 -18.89 4.20
N THR A 41 5.37 -19.72 5.20
CA THR A 41 4.33 -20.57 5.79
C THR A 41 3.66 -19.82 6.93
N ALA A 42 2.38 -19.44 6.74
CA ALA A 42 1.56 -18.79 7.75
C ALA A 42 0.14 -19.37 7.76
N VAL A 43 -0.53 -19.27 8.90
CA VAL A 43 -1.90 -19.76 9.12
C VAL A 43 -2.74 -18.63 9.72
N PRO A 44 -3.93 -18.33 9.17
CA PRO A 44 -4.80 -17.31 9.74
C PRO A 44 -5.30 -17.75 11.12
N ILE A 45 -5.30 -16.81 12.07
CA ILE A 45 -5.88 -17.01 13.40
C ILE A 45 -7.15 -16.15 13.55
N GLY A 46 -7.98 -16.47 14.54
CA GLY A 46 -9.26 -15.77 14.75
C GLY A 46 -9.12 -14.33 15.25
N ASP A 47 -7.91 -13.95 15.68
CA ASP A 47 -7.60 -12.65 16.22
C ASP A 47 -7.48 -11.56 15.15
N LYS A 48 -7.67 -10.32 15.58
CA LYS A 48 -7.59 -9.14 14.73
C LYS A 48 -6.79 -8.07 15.43
N PHE A 49 -6.04 -7.30 14.65
CA PHE A 49 -5.26 -6.19 15.16
C PHE A 49 -5.41 -4.95 14.28
N GLN A 50 -5.15 -3.78 14.85
CA GLN A 50 -5.34 -2.50 14.18
C GLN A 50 -4.00 -1.88 13.79
N VAL A 51 -3.89 -1.40 12.56
CA VAL A 51 -2.73 -0.65 12.06
C VAL A 51 -3.24 0.64 11.43
N GLY A 52 -3.02 1.75 12.13
CA GLY A 52 -3.58 3.05 11.77
C GLY A 52 -5.12 3.03 11.79
N ALA A 53 -5.74 3.38 10.67
CA ALA A 53 -7.20 3.40 10.53
C ALA A 53 -7.81 2.06 10.09
N HIS A 54 -7.00 1.01 9.91
CA HIS A 54 -7.44 -0.26 9.32
C HIS A 54 -7.28 -1.43 10.30
N THR A 55 -8.25 -2.34 10.29
CA THR A 55 -8.22 -3.60 11.03
C THR A 55 -7.82 -4.73 10.10
N TYR A 56 -6.91 -5.57 10.56
CA TYR A 56 -6.39 -6.74 9.84
C TYR A 56 -6.66 -8.02 10.63
N GLN A 57 -6.82 -9.13 9.92
CA GLN A 57 -6.78 -10.46 10.53
C GLN A 57 -5.33 -10.77 10.90
N ASP A 58 -5.13 -11.38 12.06
CA ASP A 58 -3.81 -11.82 12.47
C ASP A 58 -3.49 -13.19 11.84
N ASP A 59 -2.21 -13.41 11.57
CA ASP A 59 -1.69 -14.63 10.96
C ASP A 59 -0.56 -15.15 11.85
N MET A 60 -0.56 -16.45 12.16
CA MET A 60 0.54 -17.12 12.85
C MET A 60 1.57 -17.60 11.84
N VAL A 61 2.81 -17.16 12.00
CA VAL A 61 3.92 -17.42 11.07
C VAL A 61 4.88 -18.43 11.66
N ARG A 62 5.31 -19.39 10.84
CA ARG A 62 6.43 -20.26 11.20
C ARG A 62 7.75 -19.54 10.92
N VAL A 63 8.52 -19.24 11.96
CA VAL A 63 9.84 -18.62 11.84
C VAL A 63 10.84 -19.69 11.37
N THR A 64 11.14 -19.65 10.09
CA THR A 64 12.15 -20.46 9.41
C THR A 64 13.32 -19.58 8.96
N PRO A 65 14.50 -20.15 8.65
CA PRO A 65 15.61 -19.38 8.09
C PRO A 65 15.22 -18.61 6.81
N ASP A 66 14.37 -19.20 5.97
CA ASP A 66 13.83 -18.55 4.77
C ASP A 66 12.96 -17.34 5.10
N PHE A 67 12.12 -17.47 6.13
CA PHE A 67 11.34 -16.34 6.63
C PHE A 67 12.25 -15.22 7.14
N GLU A 68 13.29 -15.53 7.92
CA GLU A 68 14.21 -14.51 8.43
C GLU A 68 14.97 -13.79 7.30
N ALA A 69 15.42 -14.54 6.29
CA ALA A 69 16.07 -13.99 5.11
C ALA A 69 15.10 -13.08 4.34
N TRP A 70 13.86 -13.52 4.13
CA TRP A 70 12.81 -12.73 3.51
C TRP A 70 12.51 -11.46 4.32
N HIS A 71 12.39 -11.57 5.63
CA HIS A 71 12.06 -10.47 6.53
C HIS A 71 13.16 -9.39 6.48
N LYS A 72 14.43 -9.79 6.62
CA LYS A 72 15.58 -8.86 6.51
C LYS A 72 15.62 -8.18 5.15
N ARG A 73 15.48 -8.94 4.05
CA ARG A 73 15.47 -8.38 2.69
C ARG A 73 14.31 -7.40 2.48
N THR A 74 13.15 -7.71 3.04
CA THR A 74 11.95 -6.88 2.94
C THR A 74 12.13 -5.56 3.69
N LEU A 75 12.69 -5.59 4.90
CA LEU A 75 13.03 -4.38 5.66
C LEU A 75 14.02 -3.49 4.90
N GLN A 76 15.10 -4.07 4.37
CA GLN A 76 16.06 -3.35 3.53
C GLN A 76 15.37 -2.71 2.32
N ALA A 77 14.49 -3.44 1.63
CA ALA A 77 13.77 -2.91 0.48
C ALA A 77 12.88 -1.69 0.84
N PHE A 78 12.29 -1.67 2.04
CA PHE A 78 11.53 -0.52 2.52
C PHE A 78 12.42 0.69 2.83
N GLU A 79 13.60 0.47 3.42
CA GLU A 79 14.61 1.51 3.62
C GLU A 79 15.06 2.11 2.28
N LEU A 80 15.35 1.26 1.28
CA LEU A 80 15.72 1.69 -0.06
C LEU A 80 14.60 2.46 -0.76
N ARG A 81 13.33 2.03 -0.65
CA ARG A 81 12.20 2.75 -1.26
C ARG A 81 12.04 4.17 -0.71
N LYS A 82 12.39 4.40 0.56
CA LYS A 82 12.43 5.75 1.14
C LYS A 82 13.58 6.58 0.55
N ALA A 83 14.76 5.97 0.36
CA ALA A 83 15.90 6.61 -0.31
C ALA A 83 15.62 6.93 -1.80
N ARG A 84 14.78 6.13 -2.48
CA ARG A 84 14.35 6.33 -3.88
C ARG A 84 13.53 7.62 -4.14
N ARG A 85 13.17 8.40 -3.11
CA ARG A 85 12.62 9.76 -3.32
C ARG A 85 13.71 10.80 -3.70
N GLY A 86 14.98 10.39 -3.77
CA GLY A 86 16.06 11.13 -4.40
C GLY A 86 17.30 10.25 -4.61
N VAL A 87 17.37 9.58 -5.77
CA VAL A 87 18.54 8.90 -6.39
C VAL A 87 19.74 8.64 -5.47
N VAL A 88 19.86 7.40 -4.98
CA VAL A 88 21.14 6.89 -4.48
C VAL A 88 21.24 5.39 -4.80
N ALA A 89 22.32 5.00 -5.48
CA ALA A 89 22.79 3.62 -5.54
C ALA A 89 23.74 3.37 -4.36
N HIS A 90 23.70 2.19 -3.74
CA HIS A 90 24.62 1.86 -2.65
C HIS A 90 26.04 1.76 -3.19
N ALA A 91 27.01 2.32 -2.45
CA ALA A 91 28.41 2.34 -2.88
C ALA A 91 29.00 0.93 -3.07
N ASP A 92 28.49 -0.07 -2.34
CA ASP A 92 28.91 -1.47 -2.47
C ASP A 92 28.39 -2.12 -3.75
N ASP A 93 27.15 -1.80 -4.17
CA ASP A 93 26.57 -2.24 -5.45
C ASP A 93 27.24 -1.57 -6.65
N VAL A 94 27.67 -0.31 -6.50
CA VAL A 94 28.45 0.41 -7.51
C VAL A 94 29.87 -0.16 -7.60
N ARG A 95 30.50 -0.45 -6.47
CA ARG A 95 31.87 -1.00 -6.41
C ARG A 95 31.94 -2.47 -6.83
N SER A 96 30.87 -3.23 -6.63
CA SER A 96 30.75 -4.61 -7.12
C SER A 96 30.36 -4.72 -8.60
N GLY A 97 30.03 -3.60 -9.27
CA GLY A 97 29.59 -3.59 -10.67
C GLY A 97 28.16 -4.07 -10.88
N SER A 98 27.38 -4.26 -9.81
CA SER A 98 25.98 -4.70 -9.85
C SER A 98 25.02 -3.62 -10.37
N VAL A 99 25.53 -2.40 -10.62
CA VAL A 99 24.79 -1.25 -11.10
C VAL A 99 25.55 -0.59 -12.24
N ASP A 100 24.86 -0.33 -13.35
CA ASP A 100 25.41 0.41 -14.48
C ASP A 100 25.58 1.89 -14.11
N PHE A 101 26.83 2.28 -13.86
CA PHE A 101 27.19 3.57 -13.27
C PHE A 101 26.80 4.74 -14.18
N ASP A 102 26.93 4.56 -15.48
CA ASP A 102 26.60 5.60 -16.47
C ASP A 102 25.10 5.88 -16.52
N GLU A 103 24.26 4.86 -16.36
CA GLU A 103 22.81 5.02 -16.33
C GLU A 103 22.33 5.76 -15.07
N VAL A 104 22.93 5.44 -13.91
CA VAL A 104 22.65 6.15 -12.65
C VAL A 104 23.14 7.60 -12.71
N ALA A 105 24.31 7.84 -13.30
CA ALA A 105 24.84 9.19 -13.50
C ALA A 105 24.00 10.01 -14.47
N ALA A 106 23.43 9.41 -15.52
CA ALA A 106 22.53 10.08 -16.46
C ALA A 106 21.19 10.45 -15.81
N LYS A 107 20.59 9.54 -15.03
CA LYS A 107 19.36 9.80 -14.27
C LYS A 107 19.56 10.84 -13.18
N TYR A 108 20.72 10.85 -12.53
CA TYR A 108 21.10 11.89 -11.58
C TYR A 108 21.17 13.28 -12.24
N ARG A 109 21.78 13.37 -13.43
CA ARG A 109 21.80 14.60 -14.24
C ARG A 109 20.39 15.06 -14.64
N GLN A 110 19.50 14.17 -15.06
CA GLN A 110 18.13 14.52 -15.40
C GLN A 110 17.28 14.99 -14.21
N GLN A 111 17.49 14.44 -13.01
CA GLN A 111 16.79 14.90 -11.80
C GLN A 111 17.22 16.31 -11.36
N LEU A 112 18.48 16.68 -11.58
CA LEU A 112 18.97 18.04 -11.33
C LEU A 112 18.27 19.06 -12.25
N VAL A 113 18.08 18.70 -13.53
CA VAL A 113 17.41 19.59 -14.51
C VAL A 113 15.89 19.67 -14.26
N GLY A 114 15.23 18.55 -13.94
CA GLY A 114 13.77 18.50 -13.73
C GLY A 114 13.27 19.28 -12.50
N ARG A 115 14.09 19.42 -11.45
CA ARG A 115 13.74 20.20 -10.26
C ARG A 115 13.71 21.71 -10.49
N ALA A 116 14.33 22.20 -11.55
CA ALA A 116 14.32 23.63 -11.86
C ALA A 116 12.96 24.12 -12.44
N ASN A 117 12.06 23.24 -12.90
CA ASN A 117 10.98 23.65 -13.81
C ASN A 117 9.54 23.22 -13.46
N VAL A 118 9.24 22.74 -12.24
CA VAL A 118 7.86 22.30 -11.90
C VAL A 118 7.08 23.37 -11.13
N LYS A 119 6.35 24.23 -11.86
CA LYS A 119 5.21 24.99 -11.32
C LYS A 119 4.03 24.03 -11.08
N ARG A 120 3.50 23.97 -9.86
CA ARG A 120 2.39 23.07 -9.46
C ARG A 120 1.04 23.49 -10.10
N PRO A 121 0.32 22.61 -10.83
CA PRO A 121 -1.03 22.92 -11.31
C PRO A 121 -2.15 22.51 -10.31
N LYS A 122 -3.20 23.35 -10.26
CA LYS A 122 -4.40 23.28 -9.41
C LYS A 122 -5.38 22.22 -9.95
N GLN A 123 -5.83 21.24 -9.15
CA GLN A 123 -6.77 20.20 -9.61
C GLN A 123 -8.23 20.73 -9.75
N ALA A 124 -8.88 20.41 -10.87
CA ALA A 124 -10.27 20.75 -11.19
C ALA A 124 -11.25 19.57 -10.99
N LYS A 125 -12.46 19.87 -10.47
CA LYS A 125 -13.56 18.92 -10.18
C LYS A 125 -14.15 18.28 -11.46
N LYS A 126 -14.52 16.99 -11.42
CA LYS A 126 -15.30 16.33 -12.50
C LYS A 126 -16.69 15.86 -12.04
N LYS A 127 -17.70 16.17 -12.87
CA LYS A 127 -19.12 15.76 -12.85
C LYS A 127 -19.37 14.55 -13.79
N GLY A 128 -20.35 13.68 -13.44
CA GLY A 128 -21.23 12.87 -14.35
C GLY A 128 -20.87 11.38 -14.52
N LYS A 129 -21.65 10.36 -14.02
CA LYS A 129 -22.93 9.70 -14.48
C LYS A 129 -22.71 8.63 -15.59
N PRO A 130 -23.54 7.55 -15.83
CA PRO A 130 -24.99 7.25 -15.56
C PRO A 130 -25.29 5.80 -14.99
N LYS A 131 -26.42 5.35 -14.38
CA LYS A 131 -27.88 5.13 -14.66
C LYS A 131 -28.26 3.63 -14.91
N LEU A 132 -29.22 3.06 -14.15
CA LEU A 132 -30.05 1.87 -14.50
C LEU A 132 -31.33 1.82 -13.64
N THR A 133 -32.44 1.49 -14.28
CA THR A 133 -33.86 1.57 -13.87
C THR A 133 -34.43 0.21 -13.40
N LEU A 134 -35.43 0.18 -12.50
CA LEU A 134 -36.61 -0.72 -12.62
C LEU A 134 -37.81 -0.34 -11.70
N THR A 135 -38.94 -0.06 -12.34
CA THR A 135 -40.39 -0.36 -12.03
C THR A 135 -41.05 -0.14 -10.67
N THR A 136 -42.19 0.60 -10.67
CA THR A 136 -43.57 0.09 -10.45
C THR A 136 -44.60 1.15 -10.96
N PRO A 137 -45.72 0.78 -11.64
CA PRO A 137 -46.75 1.72 -12.13
C PRO A 137 -48.00 1.81 -11.20
N GLU A 138 -48.86 2.81 -11.50
CA GLU A 138 -50.20 3.11 -10.94
C GLU A 138 -50.19 3.66 -9.50
N ASP A 139 -50.79 4.79 -9.15
CA ASP A 139 -52.17 5.22 -9.44
C ASP A 139 -52.31 6.76 -9.52
N GLN A 140 -53.36 7.18 -10.22
CA GLN A 140 -53.68 8.54 -10.68
C GLN A 140 -54.19 9.52 -9.60
N LEU A 141 -54.30 10.79 -10.05
CA LEU A 141 -55.24 11.82 -9.59
C LEU A 141 -54.94 12.41 -8.21
N THR A 142 -54.65 13.70 -8.10
CA THR A 142 -55.73 14.70 -8.04
C THR A 142 -55.23 16.09 -8.45
N ALA A 143 -56.15 16.81 -9.07
CA ALA A 143 -56.05 18.08 -9.76
C ALA A 143 -55.57 19.28 -8.92
N GLN A 144 -55.00 20.26 -9.64
CA GLN A 144 -54.98 21.69 -9.28
C GLN A 144 -56.40 22.22 -8.98
N PRO A 145 -56.49 23.30 -8.18
CA PRO A 145 -56.78 24.63 -8.74
C PRO A 145 -55.85 25.71 -8.13
N ALA A 146 -55.25 26.62 -8.89
CA ALA A 146 -55.76 27.84 -9.55
C ALA A 146 -55.83 29.09 -8.65
N ALA A 147 -55.20 30.17 -9.15
CA ALA A 147 -55.42 31.62 -8.88
C ALA A 147 -55.07 32.14 -7.47
N VAL A 148 -54.46 33.30 -7.21
CA VAL A 148 -54.44 34.68 -7.79
C VAL A 148 -53.20 35.38 -7.14
N ALA A 149 -52.27 36.04 -7.84
CA ALA A 149 -52.24 37.42 -8.35
C ALA A 149 -52.31 38.56 -7.27
N ASP A 150 -51.47 39.58 -7.51
CA ASP A 150 -51.33 40.93 -6.90
C ASP A 150 -50.35 41.09 -5.69
N ARG A 151 -49.19 41.78 -5.78
CA ARG A 151 -48.91 43.25 -5.88
C ARG A 151 -49.53 44.02 -4.69
N GLU A 152 -48.87 44.87 -3.90
CA GLU A 152 -47.62 45.64 -3.90
C GLU A 152 -47.03 45.71 -2.49
#